data_AF-A0A2P1G2U9-F1
#
_entry.id   AF-A0A2P1G2U9-F1
#
_cell.length_a   1.000
_cell.length_b   1.000
_cell.length_c   1.000
_cell.angle_alpha   90.00
_cell.angle_beta   90.00
_cell.angle_gamma   90.00
#
_symmetry.space_group_name_H-M   'P 1'
#
loop_
_entity.id
_entity.type
_entity.pdbx_description
1 polymer ?
#
loop_
_entity_poly.entity_id
_entity_poly.type
_entity_poly.pdbx_seq_one_letter_code
_entity_poly.pdbx_strand_id
1 'polypeptide(L)'
;MDVNKSFAYAIENDDGKTFDNISSADVIILGPSRSGKTPLCYYLASLGLNAINIPLVPEVDQFDMIKDLDRSKMIGLIQDEEYLSKIRRERDKDLGITGVSKYSSLERVFFENEYAREMYSKLGILVISMYGKSIEEVSNSIVRYLQN
;
A
#
# COMPACT_ATOMS: atom_id res chain seq x y z
N MET A 1 -6.92 -19.02 11.73
CA MET A 1 -6.16 -17.81 12.08
C MET A 1 -6.94 -17.00 13.10
N ASP A 2 -6.25 -16.25 13.96
CA ASP A 2 -6.86 -15.43 15.03
C ASP A 2 -6.97 -13.98 14.53
N VAL A 3 -8.21 -13.50 14.38
CA VAL A 3 -8.52 -12.16 13.87
C VAL A 3 -7.92 -11.07 14.78
N ASN A 4 -7.93 -11.27 16.10
CA ASN A 4 -7.39 -10.27 17.03
C ASN A 4 -5.87 -10.13 16.86
N LYS A 5 -5.17 -11.24 16.65
CA LYS A 5 -3.73 -11.22 16.34
C LYS A 5 -3.43 -10.56 15.01
N SER A 6 -4.27 -10.80 14.00
CA SER A 6 -4.10 -10.22 12.67
C SER A 6 -4.29 -8.70 12.70
N PHE A 7 -5.26 -8.20 13.47
CA PHE A 7 -5.44 -6.77 13.69
C PHE A 7 -4.27 -6.14 14.43
N ALA A 8 -3.79 -6.77 15.51
CA ALA A 8 -2.61 -6.29 16.24
C ALA A 8 -1.40 -6.22 15.30
N TYR A 9 -1.17 -7.26 14.49
CA TYR A 9 -0.13 -7.29 13.48
C TYR A 9 -0.26 -6.14 12.48
N ALA A 10 -1.46 -5.91 11.92
CA ALA A 10 -1.67 -4.83 10.95
C ALA A 10 -1.48 -3.44 11.56
N ILE A 11 -1.83 -3.23 12.84
CA ILE A 11 -1.63 -1.97 13.56
C ILE A 11 -0.15 -1.73 13.87
N GLU A 12 0.56 -2.76 14.37
CA GLU A 12 1.98 -2.70 14.69
C GLU A 12 2.85 -2.39 13.47
N ASN A 13 2.42 -2.87 12.30
CA ASN A 13 3.15 -2.73 11.04
C ASN A 13 2.59 -1.64 10.11
N ASP A 14 1.61 -0.85 10.57
CA ASP A 14 1.17 0.34 9.84
C ASP A 14 2.27 1.41 9.88
N ASP A 15 2.47 2.12 8.77
CA ASP A 15 3.59 3.07 8.54
C ASP A 15 5.00 2.45 8.40
N GLY A 16 5.13 1.15 8.11
CA GLY A 16 6.41 0.55 7.67
C GLY A 16 7.55 0.62 8.69
N LYS A 17 7.22 0.60 9.99
CA LYS A 17 8.15 0.94 11.09
C LYS A 17 9.30 -0.04 11.27
N THR A 18 9.19 -1.31 10.88
CA THR A 18 10.30 -2.28 10.86
C THR A 18 10.00 -3.45 9.91
N PHE A 19 11.04 -4.00 9.26
CA PHE A 19 10.96 -5.24 8.49
C PHE A 19 11.02 -6.50 9.38
N ASP A 20 11.22 -6.33 10.69
CA ASP A 20 11.53 -7.41 11.63
C ASP A 20 10.44 -8.50 11.68
N ASN A 21 9.19 -8.13 11.41
CA ASN A 21 8.05 -9.05 11.42
C ASN A 21 7.59 -9.49 10.03
N ILE A 22 8.24 -9.03 8.95
CA ILE A 22 7.76 -9.25 7.58
C ILE A 22 7.69 -10.72 7.17
N SER A 23 8.52 -11.57 7.77
CA SER A 23 8.50 -13.03 7.54
C SER A 23 7.17 -13.67 7.92
N SER A 24 6.45 -13.06 8.88
CA SER A 24 5.16 -13.54 9.39
C SER A 24 3.97 -12.98 8.61
N ALA A 25 4.21 -12.15 7.60
CA ALA A 25 3.16 -11.60 6.75
C ALA A 25 2.55 -12.71 5.87
N ASP A 26 1.23 -12.71 5.78
CA ASP A 26 0.49 -13.46 4.76
C ASP A 26 0.42 -12.67 3.46
N VAL A 27 0.43 -11.33 3.55
CA VAL A 27 0.33 -10.42 2.41
C VAL A 27 1.06 -9.11 2.67
N ILE A 28 1.77 -8.63 1.66
CA ILE A 28 2.58 -7.41 1.66
C ILE A 28 2.02 -6.45 0.62
N ILE A 29 1.46 -5.32 1.07
CA ILE A 29 0.82 -4.32 0.22
C ILE A 29 1.77 -3.16 -0.05
N LEU A 30 2.15 -2.97 -1.31
CA LEU A 30 3.01 -1.86 -1.75
C LEU A 30 2.19 -0.72 -2.35
N GLY A 31 2.70 0.51 -2.24
CA GLY A 31 2.23 1.63 -3.07
C GLY A 31 2.35 3.01 -2.45
N PRO A 32 1.99 4.06 -3.21
CA PRO A 32 2.20 5.44 -2.81
C PRO A 32 1.29 5.86 -1.65
N SER A 33 1.63 6.97 -0.98
CA SER A 33 0.79 7.49 0.12
C SER A 33 -0.65 7.70 -0.34
N ARG A 34 -1.60 7.35 0.53
CA ARG A 34 -3.06 7.47 0.29
C ARG A 34 -3.64 6.59 -0.83
N SER A 35 -2.91 5.58 -1.32
CA SER A 35 -3.46 4.56 -2.23
C SER A 35 -4.44 3.55 -1.59
N GLY A 36 -4.86 3.75 -0.33
CA GLY A 36 -5.81 2.86 0.34
C GLY A 36 -5.20 1.66 1.07
N LYS A 37 -3.86 1.60 1.20
CA LYS A 37 -3.15 0.48 1.87
C LYS A 37 -3.63 0.20 3.30
N THR A 38 -3.71 1.22 4.15
CA THR A 38 -4.06 1.05 5.58
C THR A 38 -5.48 0.48 5.77
N PRO A 39 -6.55 1.07 5.18
CA PRO A 39 -7.88 0.46 5.25
C PRO A 39 -7.93 -0.96 4.68
N LEU A 40 -7.17 -1.22 3.60
CA LEU A 40 -7.08 -2.55 3.00
C LEU A 40 -6.42 -3.56 3.95
N CYS A 41 -5.31 -3.21 4.59
CA CYS A 41 -4.63 -4.07 5.55
C CYS A 41 -5.54 -4.41 6.74
N TYR A 42 -6.28 -3.43 7.26
CA TYR A 42 -7.24 -3.66 8.34
C TYR A 42 -8.39 -4.58 7.91
N TYR A 43 -8.88 -4.44 6.67
CA TYR A 43 -9.90 -5.34 6.17
C TYR A 43 -9.35 -6.76 5.99
N LEU A 44 -8.16 -6.93 5.42
CA LEU A 44 -7.49 -8.24 5.32
C LEU A 44 -7.25 -8.86 6.71
N ALA A 45 -6.89 -8.05 7.70
CA ALA A 45 -6.79 -8.49 9.10
C ALA A 45 -8.13 -8.97 9.68
N SER A 46 -9.25 -8.34 9.31
CA SER A 46 -10.59 -8.82 9.68
C SER A 46 -10.93 -10.20 9.08
N LEU A 47 -10.28 -10.55 7.97
CA LEU A 47 -10.35 -11.89 7.35
C LEU A 47 -9.34 -12.87 7.97
N GLY A 48 -8.57 -12.44 8.97
CA GLY A 48 -7.58 -13.25 9.66
C GLY A 48 -6.21 -13.33 8.96
N LEU A 49 -5.90 -12.40 8.05
CA LEU A 49 -4.59 -12.33 7.39
C LEU A 49 -3.67 -11.31 8.05
N ASN A 50 -2.43 -11.71 8.29
CA ASN A 50 -1.35 -10.81 8.71
C ASN A 50 -0.92 -9.94 7.52
N ALA A 51 -1.61 -8.81 7.34
CA ALA A 51 -1.30 -7.85 6.30
C ALA A 51 -0.33 -6.77 6.78
N ILE A 52 0.70 -6.49 5.99
CA ILE A 52 1.62 -5.37 6.19
C ILE A 52 1.58 -4.45 4.98
N ASN A 53 1.75 -3.14 5.19
CA ASN A 53 1.95 -2.21 4.09
C ASN A 53 3.35 -1.62 4.08
N ILE A 54 3.91 -1.47 2.88
CA ILE A 54 5.19 -0.80 2.66
C ILE A 54 4.91 0.43 1.77
N PRO A 55 5.12 1.65 2.28
CA PRO A 55 4.98 2.85 1.47
C PRO A 55 6.07 2.89 0.40
N LEU A 56 5.71 3.21 -0.84
CA LEU A 56 6.69 3.50 -1.88
C LEU A 56 6.98 4.99 -1.94
N VAL A 57 8.27 5.34 -1.82
CA VAL A 57 8.79 6.71 -1.85
C VAL A 57 9.96 6.80 -2.83
N PRO A 58 9.87 7.63 -3.88
CA PRO A 58 10.92 7.72 -4.90
C PRO A 58 12.27 8.21 -4.38
N GLU A 59 12.29 8.89 -3.23
CA GLU A 59 13.51 9.42 -2.62
C GLU A 59 14.42 8.36 -1.98
N VAL A 60 13.94 7.11 -1.85
CA VAL A 60 14.69 6.01 -1.25
C VAL A 60 14.78 4.87 -2.26
N ASP A 61 15.98 4.29 -2.43
CA ASP A 61 16.12 3.05 -3.20
C ASP A 61 15.57 1.88 -2.37
N GLN A 62 14.29 1.60 -2.56
CA GLN A 62 13.58 0.55 -1.81
C GLN A 62 13.67 -0.81 -2.50
N PHE A 63 14.17 -0.88 -3.74
CA PHE A 63 14.19 -2.15 -4.48
C PHE A 63 15.06 -3.17 -3.77
N ASP A 64 16.28 -2.78 -3.40
CA ASP A 64 17.21 -3.65 -2.70
C ASP A 64 16.69 -4.10 -1.32
N MET A 65 15.82 -3.32 -0.70
CA MET A 65 15.21 -3.66 0.59
C MET A 65 14.13 -4.73 0.49
N ILE A 66 13.47 -4.86 -0.67
CA ILE A 66 12.27 -5.72 -0.82
C ILE A 66 12.41 -6.81 -1.89
N LYS A 67 13.46 -6.80 -2.72
CA LYS A 67 13.65 -7.74 -3.84
C LYS A 67 13.76 -9.22 -3.43
N ASP A 68 14.22 -9.46 -2.21
CA ASP A 68 14.47 -10.79 -1.63
C ASP A 68 13.29 -11.29 -0.78
N LEU A 69 12.24 -10.47 -0.63
CA LEU A 69 11.00 -10.91 0.00
C LEU A 69 10.24 -11.88 -0.90
N ASP A 70 9.35 -12.66 -0.28
CA ASP A 70 8.50 -13.60 -0.99
C ASP A 70 7.48 -12.86 -1.89
N ARG A 71 7.79 -12.82 -3.19
CA ARG A 71 7.02 -12.13 -4.22
C ARG A 71 5.60 -12.69 -4.37
N SER A 72 5.37 -13.95 -4.00
CA SER A 72 4.03 -14.55 -4.02
C SER A 72 3.07 -13.88 -3.04
N LYS A 73 3.60 -13.19 -2.02
CA LYS A 73 2.83 -12.43 -1.03
C LYS A 73 2.72 -10.95 -1.34
N MET A 74 3.44 -10.45 -2.34
CA MET A 74 3.55 -9.01 -2.64
C MET A 74 2.49 -8.56 -3.63
N ILE A 75 1.76 -7.51 -3.28
CA ILE A 75 0.73 -6.89 -4.11
C ILE A 75 1.04 -5.40 -4.27
N GLY A 76 1.17 -4.94 -5.51
CA GLY A 76 1.26 -3.51 -5.82
C GLY A 76 -0.12 -2.87 -5.93
N LEU A 77 -0.34 -1.74 -5.26
CA LEU A 77 -1.54 -0.92 -5.47
C LEU A 77 -1.24 0.25 -6.38
N ILE A 78 -2.18 0.54 -7.29
CA ILE A 78 -2.26 1.80 -8.02
C ILE A 78 -3.59 2.48 -7.73
N GLN A 79 -3.58 3.81 -7.80
CA GLN A 79 -4.77 4.63 -7.64
C GLN A 79 -4.71 5.79 -8.63
N ASP A 80 -5.88 6.27 -9.03
CA ASP A 80 -6.04 7.44 -9.88
C ASP A 80 -5.32 8.67 -9.32
N GLU A 81 -4.55 9.34 -10.17
CA GLU A 81 -3.68 10.46 -9.82
C GLU A 81 -4.49 11.66 -9.31
N GLU A 82 -5.62 11.96 -9.95
CA GLU A 82 -6.48 13.08 -9.56
C GLU A 82 -7.13 12.83 -8.19
N TYR A 83 -7.59 11.60 -7.96
CA TYR A 83 -8.13 11.15 -6.69
C TYR A 83 -7.09 11.23 -5.58
N LEU A 84 -5.89 10.68 -5.79
CA LEU A 84 -4.78 10.78 -4.83
C LEU A 84 -4.44 12.24 -4.52
N SER A 85 -4.32 13.08 -5.54
CA SER A 85 -4.03 14.50 -5.39
C SER A 85 -5.14 15.20 -4.58
N LYS A 86 -6.41 14.88 -4.84
CA LYS A 86 -7.56 15.41 -4.10
C LYS A 86 -7.54 15.04 -2.61
N ILE A 87 -7.43 13.76 -2.28
CA ILE A 87 -7.45 13.31 -0.87
C ILE A 87 -6.22 13.77 -0.09
N ARG A 88 -5.09 14.02 -0.78
CA ARG A 88 -3.91 14.63 -0.16
C ARG A 88 -4.11 16.11 0.13
N ARG A 89 -4.76 16.86 -0.77
CA ARG A 89 -5.16 18.26 -0.49
C ARG A 89 -6.11 18.35 0.70
N GLU A 90 -7.04 17.40 0.84
CA GLU A 90 -7.93 17.33 2.00
C GLU A 90 -7.12 17.11 3.29
N ARG A 91 -6.15 16.18 3.29
CA ARG A 91 -5.22 16.01 4.41
C ARG A 91 -4.39 17.24 4.72
N ASP A 92 -3.86 17.93 3.71
CA ASP A 92 -3.08 19.14 3.92
C ASP A 92 -3.91 20.20 4.65
N LYS A 93 -5.20 20.35 4.27
CA LYS A 93 -6.14 21.23 4.98
C LYS A 93 -6.38 20.81 6.42
N ASP A 94 -6.59 19.51 6.67
CA ASP A 94 -6.81 18.97 8.02
C ASP A 94 -5.59 19.21 8.93
N LEU A 95 -4.38 19.25 8.35
CA LEU A 95 -3.12 19.53 9.04
C LEU A 95 -2.80 21.03 9.15
N GLY A 96 -3.67 21.91 8.67
CA GLY A 96 -3.44 23.37 8.68
C GLY A 96 -2.37 23.84 7.68
N ILE A 97 -1.97 23.00 6.73
CA ILE A 97 -1.04 23.39 5.67
C ILE A 97 -1.80 24.31 4.71
N THR A 98 -1.34 25.55 4.60
CA THR A 98 -1.91 26.57 3.72
C THR A 98 -0.98 26.80 2.53
N GLY A 99 -1.55 26.98 1.33
CA GLY A 99 -0.78 27.22 0.10
C GLY A 99 -0.51 25.99 -0.77
N VAL A 100 0.45 26.11 -1.69
CA VAL A 100 0.81 25.05 -2.65
C VAL A 100 1.69 24.00 -1.96
N SER A 101 1.17 22.79 -1.82
CA SER A 101 1.90 21.66 -1.25
C SER A 101 2.46 20.78 -2.37
N LYS A 102 3.78 20.54 -2.34
CA LYS A 102 4.43 19.60 -3.25
C LYS A 102 3.84 18.19 -3.10
N TYR A 103 3.52 17.78 -1.87
CA TYR A 103 2.99 16.45 -1.55
C TYR A 103 1.65 16.14 -2.23
N SER A 104 0.75 17.14 -2.31
CA SER A 104 -0.58 16.98 -2.92
C SER A 104 -0.65 17.45 -4.38
N SER A 105 0.46 17.93 -4.96
CA SER A 105 0.53 18.31 -6.36
C SER A 105 0.34 17.11 -7.29
N LEU A 106 -0.33 17.32 -8.43
CA LEU A 106 -0.58 16.25 -9.41
C LEU A 106 0.72 15.73 -10.02
N GLU A 107 1.69 16.62 -10.27
CA GLU A 107 3.03 16.27 -10.74
C GLU A 107 3.74 15.30 -9.79
N ARG A 108 3.71 15.58 -8.49
CA ARG A 108 4.29 14.69 -7.47
C ARG A 108 3.61 13.33 -7.46
N VAL A 109 2.28 13.31 -7.52
CA VAL A 109 1.50 12.06 -7.53
C VAL A 109 1.82 11.23 -8.76
N PHE A 110 1.89 11.85 -9.94
CA PHE A 110 2.27 11.19 -11.18
C PHE A 110 3.65 10.55 -11.06
N PHE A 111 4.64 11.30 -10.58
CA PHE A 111 6.00 10.79 -10.37
C PHE A 111 6.05 9.59 -9.41
N GLU A 112 5.30 9.63 -8.31
CA GLU A 112 5.21 8.51 -7.36
C GLU A 112 4.52 7.28 -7.96
N ASN A 113 3.48 7.47 -8.77
CA ASN A 113 2.79 6.38 -9.46
C ASN A 113 3.71 5.72 -10.50
N GLU A 114 4.47 6.48 -11.27
CA GLU A 114 5.43 5.94 -12.23
C GLU A 114 6.54 5.14 -11.52
N TYR A 115 7.13 5.69 -10.47
CA TYR A 115 8.09 4.96 -9.63
C TYR A 115 7.49 3.64 -9.11
N ALA A 116 6.25 3.66 -8.63
CA ALA A 116 5.58 2.45 -8.15
C ALA A 116 5.40 1.41 -9.27
N ARG A 117 4.98 1.82 -10.47
CA ARG A 117 4.82 0.91 -11.62
C ARG A 117 6.13 0.28 -12.04
N GLU A 118 7.22 1.05 -12.09
CA GLU A 118 8.55 0.52 -12.38
C GLU A 118 8.99 -0.51 -11.34
N MET A 119 8.79 -0.21 -10.05
CA MET A 119 9.07 -1.14 -8.95
C MET A 119 8.30 -2.45 -9.10
N TYR A 120 7.00 -2.37 -9.37
CA TYR A 120 6.16 -3.56 -9.56
C TYR A 120 6.61 -4.40 -10.75
N SER A 121 6.99 -3.75 -11.85
CA SER A 121 7.51 -4.41 -13.04
C SER A 121 8.82 -5.15 -12.76
N LYS A 122 9.77 -4.50 -12.05
CA LYS A 122 11.04 -5.12 -11.65
C LYS A 122 10.86 -6.32 -10.72
N LEU A 123 9.89 -6.23 -9.81
CA LEU A 123 9.57 -7.32 -8.87
C LEU A 123 8.78 -8.45 -9.54
N GLY A 124 8.01 -8.15 -10.59
CA GLY A 124 7.15 -9.12 -11.26
C GLY A 124 5.93 -9.54 -10.42
N ILE A 125 5.33 -8.59 -9.71
CA ILE A 125 4.24 -8.84 -8.75
C ILE A 125 2.86 -8.47 -9.31
N LEU A 126 1.79 -9.00 -8.70
CA LEU A 126 0.42 -8.63 -9.05
C LEU A 126 0.18 -7.14 -8.73
N VAL A 127 -0.41 -6.42 -9.68
CA VAL A 127 -0.82 -5.02 -9.51
C VAL A 127 -2.34 -4.91 -9.53
N ILE A 128 -2.91 -4.27 -8.50
CA ILE A 128 -4.35 -4.05 -8.38
C ILE A 128 -4.65 -2.56 -8.36
N SER A 129 -5.56 -2.14 -9.24
CA SER A 129 -6.13 -0.79 -9.20
C SER A 129 -7.24 -0.71 -8.16
N MET A 130 -7.16 0.33 -7.33
CA MET A 130 -8.17 0.76 -6.37
C MET A 130 -9.24 1.67 -6.99
N TYR A 131 -9.09 2.06 -8.25
CA TYR A 131 -10.00 3.00 -8.91
C TYR A 131 -11.40 2.40 -9.09
N GLY A 132 -12.42 3.09 -8.57
CA GLY A 132 -13.82 2.68 -8.68
C GLY A 132 -14.17 1.37 -7.96
N LYS A 133 -13.27 0.86 -7.11
CA LYS A 133 -13.48 -0.40 -6.37
C LYS A 133 -13.59 -0.15 -4.87
N SER A 134 -14.42 -0.96 -4.22
CA SER A 134 -14.47 -1.05 -2.77
C SER A 134 -13.27 -1.81 -2.20
N ILE A 135 -13.01 -1.61 -0.90
CA ILE A 135 -11.99 -2.37 -0.16
C ILE A 135 -12.30 -3.87 -0.18
N GLU A 136 -13.58 -4.25 -0.11
CA GLU A 136 -14.02 -5.64 -0.15
C GLU A 136 -13.69 -6.32 -1.49
N GLU A 137 -13.97 -5.67 -2.62
CA GLU A 137 -13.66 -6.20 -3.95
C GLU A 137 -12.16 -6.42 -4.16
N VAL A 138 -11.34 -5.46 -3.70
CA VAL A 138 -9.88 -5.56 -3.77
C VAL A 138 -9.37 -6.67 -2.86
N SER A 139 -9.89 -6.75 -1.63
CA SER A 139 -9.53 -7.81 -0.69
C SER A 139 -9.86 -9.20 -1.22
N ASN A 140 -11.04 -9.37 -1.82
CA ASN A 140 -11.45 -10.62 -2.46
C ASN A 140 -10.53 -11.01 -3.61
N SER A 141 -10.04 -10.04 -4.38
CA SER A 141 -9.06 -10.30 -5.45
C SER A 141 -7.72 -10.79 -4.89
N ILE A 142 -7.26 -10.20 -3.79
CA ILE A 142 -6.03 -10.59 -3.09
C ILE A 142 -6.16 -11.99 -2.50
N VAL A 143 -7.26 -12.28 -1.78
CA VAL A 143 -7.50 -13.60 -1.17
C VAL A 143 -7.50 -14.70 -2.23
N ARG A 144 -8.14 -14.46 -3.38
CA ARG A 144 -8.12 -15.42 -4.49
C ARG A 144 -6.72 -15.63 -5.04
N TYR A 145 -5.94 -14.56 -5.19
CA TYR A 145 -4.56 -14.66 -5.67
C TYR A 145 -3.68 -15.50 -4.73
N LEU A 146 -3.80 -15.31 -3.41
CA LEU A 146 -3.01 -16.06 -2.41
C LEU A 146 -3.40 -17.54 -2.29
N GLN A 147 -4.52 -17.96 -2.87
CA GLN A 147 -5.01 -19.34 -2.83
C GLN A 147 -4.64 -20.18 -4.07
N ASN A 148 -4.06 -19.55 -5.10
CA ASN A 148 -3.61 -20.21 -6.33
C ASN A 148 -2.10 -20.45 -6.31
#